data_AF-A0AA91TVX7-F1
#
_entry.id   AF-A0AA91TVX7-F1
#
_cell.length_a   1.000
_cell.length_b   1.000
_cell.length_c   1.000
_cell.angle_alpha   90.00
_cell.angle_beta   90.00
_cell.angle_gamma   90.00
#
_symmetry.space_group_name_H-M   'P 1'
#
loop_
_entity.id
_entity.type
_entity.pdbx_description
1 polymer ?
#
loop_
_entity_poly.entity_id
_entity_poly.type
_entity_poly.pdbx_seq_one_letter_code
_entity_poly.pdbx_strand_id
1 'polypeptide(L)' 'MNKQFSFKIGDKAKINEQAKNGLPCAVGKRVMITQYILNSIRYDYIVLREDDILERVRECELDRIGE' A
#
# COMPACT_ATOMS: atom_id res chain seq x y z
N MET A 1 -18.10 9.03 8.21
CA MET A 1 -18.01 7.86 7.31
C MET A 1 -16.88 6.98 7.81
N ASN A 2 -17.15 5.73 8.18
CA ASN A 2 -16.08 4.80 8.56
C ASN A 2 -15.35 4.40 7.28
N LYS A 3 -14.08 4.77 7.18
CA LYS A 3 -13.22 4.35 6.06
C LYS A 3 -13.00 2.84 6.18
N GLN A 4 -13.50 2.08 5.22
CA GLN A 4 -13.36 0.63 5.20
C GLN A 4 -12.03 0.29 4.53
N PHE A 5 -11.20 -0.49 5.20
CA PHE A 5 -9.90 -0.92 4.69
C PHE A 5 -10.00 -2.39 4.26
N SER A 6 -9.65 -2.66 3.01
CA SER A 6 -9.62 -4.01 2.47
C SER A 6 -8.45 -4.84 3.01
N PHE A 7 -7.31 -4.20 3.26
CA PHE A 7 -6.11 -4.86 3.78
C PHE A 7 -5.97 -4.69 5.29
N LYS A 8 -5.39 -5.68 5.96
CA LYS A 8 -5.07 -5.62 7.39
C LYS A 8 -3.61 -5.25 7.63
N ILE A 9 -3.31 -4.66 8.78
CA ILE A 9 -1.92 -4.52 9.25
C ILE A 9 -1.27 -5.91 9.32
N GLY A 10 -0.08 -6.02 8.73
CA GLY A 10 0.66 -7.27 8.58
C GLY A 10 0.37 -8.03 7.28
N ASP A 11 -0.68 -7.66 6.52
CA ASP A 11 -0.92 -8.27 5.21
C ASP A 11 0.21 -7.92 4.25
N LYS A 12 0.56 -8.89 3.41
CA LYS A 12 1.48 -8.68 2.29
C LYS A 12 0.69 -8.29 1.05
N ALA A 13 1.21 -7.31 0.33
CA ALA A 13 0.66 -6.82 -0.92
C ALA A 13 1.78 -6.57 -1.93
N LYS A 14 1.41 -6.39 -3.19
CA LYS A 14 2.32 -5.98 -4.26
C LYS A 14 1.87 -4.64 -4.79
N ILE A 15 2.79 -3.69 -4.94
CA ILE A 15 2.47 -2.40 -5.58
C ILE A 15 2.24 -2.65 -7.07
N ASN A 16 1.09 -2.22 -7.58
CA ASN A 16 0.70 -2.42 -8.98
C ASN A 16 1.01 -1.18 -9.85
N GLU A 17 0.76 -1.29 -11.16
CA GLU A 17 1.07 -0.22 -12.13
C GLU A 17 0.30 1.09 -11.88
N GLN A 18 -0.78 1.09 -11.09
CA GLN A 18 -1.51 2.32 -10.78
C GLN A 18 -0.67 3.29 -9.92
N ALA A 19 0.30 2.77 -9.17
CA ALA A 19 1.21 3.59 -8.38
C ALA A 19 2.28 4.29 -9.24
N LYS A 20 2.42 3.96 -10.54
CA LYS A 20 3.52 4.42 -11.39
C LYS A 20 3.71 5.93 -11.46
N ASN A 21 2.63 6.69 -11.34
CA ASN A 21 2.69 8.15 -11.39
C ASN A 21 3.21 8.79 -10.08
N GLY A 22 3.14 8.09 -8.95
CA GLY A 22 3.61 8.57 -7.65
C GLY A 22 4.88 7.86 -7.17
N LEU A 23 4.98 6.56 -7.43
CA LEU A 23 6.02 5.65 -6.95
C LEU A 23 6.52 4.72 -8.06
N PRO A 24 7.04 5.24 -9.19
CA PRO A 24 7.45 4.43 -10.34
C PRO A 24 8.47 3.35 -9.97
N CYS A 25 9.40 3.66 -9.06
CA CYS A 25 10.44 2.73 -8.63
C CYS A 25 9.93 1.62 -7.69
N ALA A 26 8.76 1.80 -7.07
CA ALA A 26 8.20 0.84 -6.13
C ALA A 26 7.20 -0.11 -6.81
N VAL A 27 6.77 0.19 -8.05
CA VAL A 27 5.88 -0.68 -8.82
C VAL A 27 6.50 -2.06 -9.01
N GLY A 28 5.69 -3.09 -8.78
CA GLY A 28 6.11 -4.48 -8.86
C GLY A 28 6.77 -5.02 -7.59
N LYS A 29 7.07 -4.18 -6.60
CA LYS A 29 7.70 -4.59 -5.34
C LYS A 29 6.69 -5.14 -4.35
N ARG A 30 7.14 -6.08 -3.52
CA ARG A 30 6.39 -6.61 -2.39
C ARG A 30 6.50 -5.65 -1.21
N VAL A 31 5.38 -5.48 -0.52
CA VAL A 31 5.26 -4.61 0.64
C VAL A 31 4.38 -5.24 1.70
N MET A 32 4.53 -4.79 2.93
CA MET A 32 3.68 -5.19 4.06
C MET A 32 2.93 -3.97 4.59
N ILE A 33 1.64 -4.12 4.87
CA ILE A 33 0.85 -3.04 5.46
C ILE A 33 1.30 -2.82 6.91
N THR A 34 1.73 -1.62 7.25
CA THR A 34 2.18 -1.29 8.61
C THR A 34 1.21 -0.37 9.34
N GLN A 35 0.51 0.52 8.63
CA GLN A 35 -0.43 1.46 9.25
C GLN A 35 -1.58 1.87 8.33
N TYR A 36 -2.73 2.20 8.93
CA TYR A 36 -3.85 2.84 8.24
C TYR A 36 -3.76 4.36 8.32
N ILE A 37 -4.11 5.04 7.23
CA ILE A 37 -4.17 6.50 7.16
C ILE A 37 -5.65 6.93 7.16
N LEU A 38 -6.13 7.33 8.34
CA LEU A 38 -7.53 7.71 8.55
C LEU A 38 -7.83 9.13 8.07
N ASN A 39 -6.86 10.05 8.16
CA ASN A 39 -7.05 11.48 7.93
C ASN A 39 -6.54 11.96 6.55
N SER A 40 -6.42 11.07 5.58
CA SER A 40 -5.99 11.43 4.22
C SER A 40 -7.04 11.06 3.17
N ILE A 41 -7.24 12.00 2.24
CA ILE A 41 -8.08 11.84 1.05
C ILE A 41 -7.30 11.10 -0.05
N ARG A 42 -5.97 11.23 -0.07
CA ARG A 42 -5.12 10.70 -1.15
C ARG A 42 -4.51 9.34 -0.87
N TYR A 43 -4.36 8.96 0.40
CA TYR A 43 -3.67 7.72 0.79
C TYR A 43 -4.47 6.96 1.83
N ASP A 44 -4.33 5.65 1.80
CA ASP A 44 -5.08 4.73 2.65
C ASP A 44 -4.16 3.97 3.61
N TYR A 45 -2.94 3.64 3.15
CA TYR A 45 -2.01 2.79 3.88
C TYR A 45 -0.60 3.37 3.92
N ILE A 46 0.12 3.05 4.99
CA ILE A 46 1.58 3.05 5.03
C ILE A 46 2.03 1.61 4.86
N VAL A 47 2.98 1.39 3.96
CA VAL A 47 3.51 0.07 3.64
C VAL A 47 5.03 0.06 3.78
N LEU A 48 5.57 -1.04 4.30
CA LEU A 48 7.00 -1.27 4.39
C LEU A 48 7.45 -2.14 3.23
N ARG A 49 8.40 -1.64 2.45
CA ARG A 49 9.05 -2.38 1.36
C ARG A 49 10.20 -3.23 1.92
N GLU A 50 10.61 -4.24 1.16
CA GLU A 50 11.73 -5.12 1.53
C GLU A 50 13.07 -4.40 1.74
N ASP A 51 13.24 -3.20 1.18
CA ASP A 51 14.41 -2.34 1.37
C ASP A 51 14.32 -1.45 2.64
N ASP A 52 13.46 -1.79 3.60
CA ASP A 52 13.16 -1.01 4.82
C ASP A 52 12.64 0.42 4.56
N ILE A 53 12.10 0.67 3.36
CA ILE A 53 11.53 1.97 2.98
C ILE A 53 10.03 1.96 3.25
N LEU A 54 9.55 2.98 3.97
CA LEU A 54 8.13 3.23 4.20
C LEU A 54 7.56 4.09 3.07
N GLU A 55 6.47 3.62 2.47
CA GLU A 55 5.75 4.32 1.40
C GLU A 55 4.28 4.53 1.77
N ARG A 56 3.68 5.58 1.22
CA ARG A 56 2.25 5.86 1.36
C ARG A 56 1.55 5.50 0.06
N VAL A 57 0.54 4.66 0.14
CA VAL A 57 -0.16 4.12 -1.02
C VAL A 57 -1.66 4.17 -0.84
N ARG A 58 -2.37 4.12 -1.95
CA ARG A 58 -3.83 3.91 -2.00
C ARG A 58 -4.16 2.43 -2.00
N GLU A 59 -5.39 2.12 -1.64
CA GLU A 59 -5.91 0.76 -1.75
C GLU A 59 -5.83 0.23 -3.18
N CYS A 60 -6.23 1.05 -4.16
CA CYS A 60 -6.22 0.65 -5.58
C CYS A 60 -4.81 0.43 -6.15
N GLU A 61 -3.77 0.92 -5.46
CA GLU A 61 -2.36 0.79 -5.88
C GLU A 61 -1.73 -0.52 -5.39
N LEU A 62 -2.49 -1.34 -4.68
CA LEU A 62 -2.05 -2.60 -4.10
C LEU A 62 -2.83 -3.77 -4.66
N ASP A 63 -2.11 -4.80 -5.11
CA ASP A 63 -2.67 -6.12 -5.40
C ASP A 63 -2.46 -7.06 -4.21
N ARG A 64 -3.49 -7.82 -3.86
CA ARG A 64 -3.37 -8.93 -2.91
C ARG A 64 -2.48 -10.01 -3.51
N ILE A 65 -1.41 -10.33 -2.81
CA ILE A 65 -0.62 -11.53 -3.08
C ILE A 65 -1.15 -12.61 -2.15
N GLY A 66 -2.12 -13.38 -2.65
CA GLY A 66 -2.46 -14.68 -2.04
C GLY A 66 -1.33 -15.67 -2.30
N GLU A 67 -1.11 -16.59 -1.35
CA GLU A 67 -0.28 -17.78 -1.57
C GLU A 67 -0.80 -18.63 -2.74
#